data_AF-A0A2H0WG80-F1
#
_entry.id   AF-A0A2H0WG80-F1
#
_cell.length_a   1.000
_cell.length_b   1.000
_cell.length_c   1.000
_cell.angle_alpha   90.00
_cell.angle_beta   90.00
_cell.angle_gamma   90.00
#
_symmetry.space_group_name_H-M   'P 1'
#
loop_
_entity.id
_entity.type
_entity.pdbx_description
1 polymer ?
#
loop_
_entity_poly.entity_id
_entity_poly.type
_entity_poly.pdbx_seq_one_letter_code
_entity_poly.pdbx_strand_id
1 'polypeptide(L)' 'MIRQNLKFFRGSLIVTLVGLALAAAIGFYYHGTISGALQYFVLALILGVLEVSISFDNAVVNATVLKDMTHLW' A
#
# COMPACT_ATOMS: atom_id res chain seq x y z
N MET A 1 -8.81 -21.82 9.16
CA MET A 1 -7.61 -20.99 9.29
C MET A 1 -7.55 -19.84 8.27
N ILE A 2 -7.74 -20.09 6.96
CA ILE A 2 -7.62 -19.05 5.90
C ILE A 2 -8.67 -17.91 5.98
N ARG A 3 -9.92 -18.20 6.39
CA ARG A 3 -11.01 -17.20 6.42
C ARG A 3 -10.84 -16.08 7.47
N GLN A 4 -10.08 -16.29 8.54
CA GLN A 4 -9.91 -15.30 9.61
C GLN A 4 -8.92 -14.19 9.23
N ASN A 5 -7.87 -14.51 8.46
CA ASN A 5 -6.82 -13.56 8.09
C ASN A 5 -7.31 -12.48 7.12
N LEU A 6 -8.12 -12.84 6.12
CA LEU A 6 -8.68 -11.87 5.16
C LEU A 6 -9.58 -10.83 5.83
N LYS A 7 -10.12 -11.10 7.02
CA LYS A 7 -10.98 -10.17 7.73
C LYS A 7 -10.23 -8.90 8.16
N PHE A 8 -8.96 -9.03 8.52
CA PHE A 8 -8.10 -7.91 8.92
C PHE A 8 -7.54 -7.14 7.71
N PHE A 9 -7.24 -7.84 6.60
CA PHE A 9 -6.67 -7.21 5.40
C PHE A 9 -7.70 -6.70 4.40
N ARG A 10 -8.98 -6.97 4.60
CA ARG A 10 -10.07 -6.57 3.69
C ARG A 10 -10.05 -5.07 3.37
N GLY A 11 -9.93 -4.23 4.39
CA GLY A 11 -9.87 -2.77 4.19
C GLY A 11 -8.66 -2.35 3.36
N SER A 12 -7.47 -2.80 3.76
CA SER A 12 -6.22 -2.49 3.06
C SER A 12 -6.25 -2.94 1.60
N LEU A 13 -6.71 -4.16 1.32
CA LEU A 13 -6.82 -4.68 -0.04
C LEU A 13 -7.78 -3.87 -0.90
N ILE A 14 -8.94 -3.46 -0.36
CA ILE A 14 -9.88 -2.61 -1.09
C ILE A 14 -9.23 -1.27 -1.44
N VAL A 15 -8.59 -0.61 -0.48
CA VAL A 15 -7.94 0.69 -0.70
C VAL A 15 -6.82 0.56 -1.72
N THR A 16 -5.98 -0.48 -1.64
CA THR A 16 -4.90 -0.72 -2.61
C THR A 16 -5.47 -0.95 -4.01
N LEU A 17 -6.49 -1.78 -4.16
CA LEU A 17 -7.11 -2.05 -5.47
C LEU A 17 -7.74 -0.79 -6.07
N VAL A 18 -8.43 0.01 -5.27
CA VAL A 18 -9.01 1.28 -5.71
C VAL A 18 -7.91 2.25 -6.14
N GLY A 19 -6.84 2.38 -5.35
CA GLY A 19 -5.70 3.24 -5.69
C GLY A 19 -5.02 2.85 -7.00
N LEU A 20 -4.77 1.55 -7.20
CA LEU A 20 -4.19 1.04 -8.45
C LEU A 20 -5.11 1.22 -9.65
N ALA A 21 -6.42 1.01 -9.49
CA ALA A 21 -7.40 1.24 -10.54
C ALA A 21 -7.47 2.73 -10.93
N LEU A 22 -7.43 3.63 -9.95
CA LEU A 22 -7.37 5.08 -10.19
C LEU A 22 -6.08 5.47 -10.91
N ALA A 23 -4.93 4.90 -10.54
CA ALA A 23 -3.66 5.15 -11.23
C ALA A 23 -3.72 4.71 -12.71
N ALA A 24 -4.29 3.54 -12.99
CA ALA A 24 -4.51 3.08 -14.36
C ALA A 24 -5.48 3.99 -15.14
N ALA A 25 -6.58 4.42 -14.50
CA ALA A 25 -7.56 5.32 -15.10
C ALA A 25 -6.94 6.69 -15.43
N ILE A 26 -6.07 7.21 -14.56
CA ILE A 26 -5.32 8.44 -14.79
C ILE A 26 -4.34 8.27 -15.97
N GLY A 27 -3.59 7.17 -16.01
CA GLY A 27 -2.69 6.89 -17.14
C GLY A 27 -3.44 6.78 -18.46
N PHE A 28 -4.62 6.16 -18.46
CA PHE A 28 -5.50 6.11 -19.62
C PHE A 28 -6.02 7.51 -20.01
N TYR A 29 -6.44 8.31 -19.03
CA TYR A 29 -6.94 9.67 -19.27
C TYR A 29 -5.90 10.57 -19.94
N TYR A 30 -4.64 10.53 -19.50
CA TYR A 30 -3.59 11.39 -20.06
C TYR A 30 -3.04 10.90 -21.41
N HIS A 31 -2.94 9.58 -21.62
CA HIS A 31 -2.30 9.04 -22.82
C HIS A 31 -3.28 8.49 -23.87
N GLY A 32 -4.56 8.30 -23.52
CA GLY A 32 -5.58 7.71 -24.40
C GLY A 32 -5.30 6.26 -24.82
N THR A 33 -4.31 5.59 -24.22
CA THR A 33 -3.85 4.25 -24.62
C THR A 33 -3.75 3.32 -23.43
N ILE A 34 -3.93 2.01 -23.70
CA ILE A 34 -3.76 0.95 -22.69
C ILE A 34 -2.31 0.92 -22.18
N SER A 35 -1.33 1.23 -23.03
CA SER A 35 0.07 1.31 -22.64
C SER A 35 0.31 2.38 -21.56
N GLY A 36 -0.25 3.58 -21.73
CA GLY A 36 -0.16 4.63 -20.71
C GLY A 36 -0.84 4.26 -19.39
N ALA A 37 -2.00 3.59 -19.46
CA ALA A 37 -2.67 3.06 -18.27
C ALA A 37 -1.78 2.05 -17.50
N LEU A 38 -1.17 1.11 -18.20
CA LEU A 38 -0.27 0.11 -17.61
C LEU A 38 0.99 0.74 -17.03
N GLN A 39 1.57 1.75 -17.69
CA GLN A 39 2.75 2.45 -17.20
C GLN A 39 2.48 3.08 -15.83
N TYR A 40 1.35 3.79 -15.67
CA TYR A 40 0.97 4.42 -14.41
C TYR A 40 0.57 3.40 -13.35
N PHE A 41 -0.13 2.33 -13.74
CA PHE A 41 -0.45 1.22 -12.85
C PHE A 41 0.82 0.58 -12.25
N VAL A 42 1.79 0.23 -13.10
CA VAL A 42 3.04 -0.40 -12.67
C VAL A 42 3.87 0.56 -11.82
N LEU A 43 3.93 1.84 -12.20
CA LEU A 43 4.59 2.87 -11.40
C LEU A 43 3.99 2.95 -9.99
N ALA A 44 2.66 3.07 -9.88
CA ALA A 44 1.98 3.12 -8.60
C ALA A 44 2.16 1.84 -7.78
N LEU A 45 2.18 0.67 -8.44
CA LEU A 45 2.45 -0.61 -7.79
C LEU A 45 3.86 -0.65 -7.17
N ILE A 46 4.88 -0.26 -7.93
CA ILE A 46 6.27 -0.24 -7.44
C ILE A 46 6.41 0.74 -6.28
N LEU A 47 5.90 1.97 -6.43
CA LEU A 47 5.95 2.97 -5.36
C LEU A 47 5.18 2.50 -4.12
N GLY A 48 4.01 1.87 -4.30
CA GLY A 48 3.25 1.31 -3.19
C GLY A 48 4.01 0.22 -2.44
N VAL A 49 4.71 -0.67 -3.15
CA VAL A 49 5.56 -1.70 -2.52
C VAL A 49 6.74 -1.08 -1.77
N LEU A 50 7.38 -0.05 -2.35
CA LEU A 50 8.47 0.67 -1.69
C LEU A 50 7.99 1.37 -0.41
N GLU A 51 6.84 2.04 -0.48
CA GLU A 51 6.25 2.75 0.67
C GLU A 51 5.91 1.79 1.82
N VAL A 52 5.33 0.63 1.50
CA VAL A 52 5.02 -0.40 2.50
C VAL A 52 6.30 -0.97 3.12
N SER A 53 7.34 -1.21 2.31
CA SER A 53 8.62 -1.73 2.79
C SER A 53 9.28 -0.75 3.78
N ILE A 54 9.37 0.53 3.41
CA ILE A 54 9.97 1.58 4.25
C ILE A 54 9.14 1.80 5.52
N SER A 55 7.81 1.81 5.39
CA SER A 55 6.91 1.94 6.54
C SER A 55 7.04 0.78 7.52
N PHE A 56 7.32 -0.43 7.03
CA PHE A 56 7.49 -1.61 7.87
C PHE A 56 8.76 -1.52 8.72
N ASP A 57 9.89 -1.14 8.13
CA ASP A 57 11.14 -0.93 8.88
C ASP A 57 10.96 0.11 9.99
N ASN A 58 10.27 1.21 9.68
CA ASN A 58 9.91 2.24 10.66
C ASN A 58 8.99 1.72 11.77
N ALA A 59 8.01 0.87 11.44
CA ALA A 59 7.11 0.27 12.42
C ALA A 59 7.84 -0.68 13.40
N VAL A 60 8.83 -1.44 12.90
CA VAL A 60 9.65 -2.33 13.75
C VAL A 60 10.53 -1.52 14.71
N VAL A 61 11.13 -0.43 14.24
CA VAL A 61 11.92 0.47 15.10
C VAL A 61 11.03 1.08 16.18
N ASN A 62 9.86 1.62 15.82
CA ASN A 62 8.92 2.20 16.78
C ASN A 62 8.44 1.16 17.81
N ALA A 63 8.17 -0.07 17.38
CA ALA A 63 7.80 -1.16 18.28
C ALA A 63 8.92 -1.56 19.25
N THR A 64 10.19 -1.34 18.88
CA THR A 64 11.33 -1.58 19.76
C THR A 64 11.45 -0.49 20.82
N VAL A 65 11.32 0.78 20.43
CA VAL A 65 11.34 1.92 21.35
C VAL A 65 10.18 1.85 22.35
N LEU A 66 8.98 1.47 21.91
CA LEU A 66 7.79 1.31 22.76
C LEU A 66 7.99 0.36 23.95
N LYS A 67 8.90 -0.62 23.86
CA LYS A 67 9.17 -1.55 24.96
C LYS A 67 9.83 -0.89 26.17
N ASP A 68 10.57 0.18 25.92
CA ASP A 68 11.34 0.91 26.94
C ASP A 68 10.61 2.20 27.39
N MET A 69 9.41 2.46 26.87
CA MET A 69 8.61 3.61 27.25
C MET A 69 7.98 3.42 28.63
N THR A 70 8.05 4.47 29.46
CA THR A 70 7.38 4.51 30.77
C THR A 70 5.87 4.45 30.59
N HIS A 71 5.12 3.87 31.54
CA HIS A 71 3.66 3.65 31.52
C HIS A 71 2.76 4.89 31.24
N LEU A 72 3.32 6.10 31.18
CA LEU A 72 2.65 7.30 30.63
C LEU A 72 2.57 7.30 29.09
N TRP A 73 3.27 6.37 28.46
CA TRP A 73 3.34 6.05 27.03
C TRP A 73 3.27 4.53 26.86
#